data_AF-A0A7W1VTJ0-F1
#
_entry.id   AF-A0A7W1VTJ0-F1
#
_cell.length_a   1.000
_cell.length_b   1.000
_cell.length_c   1.000
_cell.angle_alpha   90.00
_cell.angle_beta   90.00
_cell.angle_gamma   90.00
#
_symmetry.space_group_name_H-M   'P 1'
#
loop_
_entity.id
_entity.type
_entity.pdbx_description
1 polymer ?
#
loop_
_entity_poly.entity_id
_entity_poly.type
_entity_poly.pdbx_seq_one_letter_code
_entity_poly.pdbx_strand_id
1 'polypeptide(L)'
;MSKVLMEIQKRLTLNWLIQGAAQHAGMTFHHLVRDELNVLNPKLVRLYDQYALINLLQYWQPEAKMLLGSPSRYWKRATQERSHPFFNHPLLSQYGGVLAEESRQRGLSRCEEKGLTKLPIAFTFQTLLVIERLRAMELPQQTKLVQLGKRTASLVWGIPMERLDAELASKIVLPPDLLQARNLTGAAFRAGIVGLGGVVRREGKLIVVAKATNWQLLAKELVKGTAELICLHGLNQLDDETYEQVLRATDRLDLEPWMLQSGGELWRRLLQFVPNGCSIAEVLMHLARLPAGTLELLIADVIEQRKHVVDSLEKLVKA
;
A
#
# COMPACT_ATOMS: atom_id res chain seq x y z
N MET A 1 21.39 14.41 13.92
CA MET A 1 20.52 14.31 12.72
C MET A 1 19.66 15.57 12.68
N SER A 2 19.48 16.24 11.53
CA SER A 2 18.64 17.46 11.49
C SER A 2 17.17 17.13 11.76
N LYS A 3 16.39 18.08 12.32
CA LYS A 3 14.95 17.92 12.56
C LYS A 3 14.20 17.46 11.31
N VAL A 4 14.44 18.13 10.18
CA VAL A 4 13.87 17.78 8.87
C VAL A 4 14.19 16.35 8.47
N LEU A 5 15.43 15.89 8.66
CA LEU A 5 15.80 14.52 8.30
C LEU A 5 15.06 13.48 9.17
N MET A 6 14.85 13.74 10.46
CA MET A 6 14.04 12.86 11.32
C MET A 6 12.60 12.75 10.82
N GLU A 7 11.98 13.88 10.45
CA GLU A 7 10.62 13.89 9.91
C GLU A 7 10.52 13.21 8.53
N ILE A 8 11.55 13.31 7.69
CA ILE A 8 11.65 12.54 6.45
C ILE A 8 11.67 11.04 6.74
N GLN A 9 12.49 10.56 7.69
CA GLN A 9 12.55 9.13 8.03
C GLN A 9 11.23 8.62 8.62
N LYS A 10 10.62 9.42 9.51
CA LYS A 10 9.30 9.14 10.06
C LYS A 10 8.27 8.99 8.94
N ARG A 11 8.20 9.94 8.02
CA ARG A 11 7.24 9.91 6.90
C ARG A 11 7.50 8.75 5.95
N LEU A 12 8.75 8.39 5.67
CA LEU A 12 9.07 7.19 4.88
C LEU A 12 8.60 5.90 5.56
N THR A 13 8.73 5.80 6.90
CA THR A 13 8.21 4.68 7.68
C THR A 13 6.67 4.62 7.61
N LEU A 14 6.00 5.77 7.73
CA LEU A 14 4.53 5.82 7.59
C LEU A 14 4.07 5.48 6.17
N ASN A 15 4.77 5.94 5.14
CA ASN A 15 4.50 5.55 3.74
C ASN A 15 4.61 4.04 3.57
N TRP A 16 5.62 3.44 4.19
CA TRP A 16 5.81 1.99 4.12
C TRP A 16 4.64 1.22 4.76
N LEU A 17 4.14 1.69 5.91
CA LEU A 17 2.94 1.14 6.55
C LEU A 17 1.68 1.34 5.68
N ILE A 18 1.50 2.53 5.09
CA ILE A 18 0.36 2.84 4.21
C ILE A 18 0.34 1.91 2.99
N GLN A 19 1.48 1.76 2.31
CA GLN A 19 1.61 0.86 1.17
C GLN A 19 1.43 -0.60 1.59
N GLY A 20 1.88 -0.96 2.79
CA GLY A 20 1.65 -2.28 3.37
C GLY A 20 0.18 -2.58 3.65
N ALA A 21 -0.54 -1.62 4.24
CA ALA A 21 -1.97 -1.70 4.48
C ALA A 21 -2.74 -1.87 3.16
N ALA A 22 -2.42 -1.07 2.14
CA ALA A 22 -3.02 -1.17 0.82
C ALA A 22 -2.73 -2.52 0.16
N GLN A 23 -1.47 -3.01 0.20
CA GLN A 23 -1.11 -4.31 -0.34
C GLN A 23 -1.85 -5.45 0.38
N HIS A 24 -1.96 -5.39 1.70
CA HIS A 24 -2.72 -6.36 2.48
C HIS A 24 -4.21 -6.34 2.16
N ALA A 25 -4.81 -5.16 2.03
CA ALA A 25 -6.22 -5.02 1.65
C ALA A 25 -6.50 -5.65 0.28
N GLY A 26 -5.62 -5.42 -0.70
CA GLY A 26 -5.72 -6.04 -2.02
C GLY A 26 -5.67 -7.58 -1.99
N MET A 27 -5.11 -8.18 -0.94
CA MET A 27 -5.03 -9.64 -0.76
C MET A 27 -6.19 -10.23 0.05
N THR A 28 -7.00 -9.41 0.73
CA THR A 28 -7.92 -9.88 1.78
C THR A 28 -9.34 -9.31 1.70
N PHE A 29 -9.54 -8.10 1.17
CA PHE A 29 -10.83 -7.42 1.25
C PHE A 29 -11.94 -8.16 0.51
N HIS A 30 -11.67 -8.81 -0.63
CA HIS A 30 -12.66 -9.63 -1.34
C HIS A 30 -13.12 -10.86 -0.55
N HIS A 31 -12.39 -11.27 0.50
CA HIS A 31 -12.84 -12.32 1.40
C HIS A 31 -13.79 -11.80 2.49
N LEU A 32 -13.65 -10.54 2.91
CA LEU A 32 -14.53 -9.92 3.89
C LEU A 32 -15.94 -9.71 3.34
N VAL A 33 -16.06 -9.53 2.03
CA VAL A 33 -17.33 -9.34 1.32
C VAL A 33 -17.60 -10.46 0.31
N ARG A 34 -17.16 -11.68 0.67
CA ARG A 34 -17.26 -12.86 -0.20
C ARG A 34 -18.70 -13.12 -0.63
N ASP A 35 -19.63 -13.03 0.30
CA ASP A 35 -21.02 -13.39 0.05
C ASP A 35 -21.68 -12.35 -0.88
N GLU A 36 -21.44 -11.06 -0.65
CA GLU A 36 -21.88 -10.01 -1.56
C GLU A 36 -21.26 -10.15 -2.95
N LEU A 37 -19.97 -10.48 -3.05
CA LEU A 37 -19.30 -10.72 -4.33
C LEU A 37 -19.84 -11.97 -5.05
N ASN A 38 -20.22 -13.02 -4.32
CA ASN A 38 -20.79 -14.23 -4.90
C ASN A 38 -22.19 -14.02 -5.45
N VAL A 39 -23.00 -13.18 -4.80
CA VAL A 39 -24.31 -12.74 -5.31
C VAL A 39 -24.15 -11.95 -6.61
N LEU A 40 -23.12 -11.12 -6.69
CA LEU A 40 -22.76 -10.35 -7.88
C LEU A 40 -22.30 -11.26 -9.03
N ASN A 41 -21.26 -12.06 -8.79
CA ASN A 41 -20.82 -13.12 -9.69
C ASN A 41 -19.89 -14.09 -8.92
N PRO A 42 -20.19 -15.40 -8.86
CA PRO A 42 -19.45 -16.38 -8.03
C PRO A 42 -17.99 -16.58 -8.47
N LYS A 43 -17.58 -16.08 -9.63
CA LYS A 43 -16.20 -16.15 -10.12
C LYS A 43 -15.32 -15.00 -9.63
N LEU A 44 -15.90 -13.89 -9.13
CA LEU A 44 -15.16 -12.68 -8.77
C LEU A 44 -14.14 -12.92 -7.67
N VAL A 45 -14.53 -13.63 -6.60
CA VAL A 45 -13.63 -13.90 -5.45
C VAL A 45 -12.37 -14.64 -5.91
N ARG A 46 -12.52 -15.64 -6.79
CA ARG A 46 -11.38 -16.38 -7.35
C ARG A 46 -10.53 -15.51 -8.27
N LEU A 47 -11.15 -14.67 -9.10
CA LEU A 47 -10.41 -13.77 -9.99
C LEU A 47 -9.64 -12.70 -9.20
N TYR A 48 -10.21 -12.19 -8.10
CA TYR A 48 -9.51 -11.28 -7.20
C TYR A 48 -8.35 -11.96 -6.46
N ASP A 49 -8.48 -13.22 -6.04
CA ASP A 49 -7.35 -13.99 -5.52
C ASP A 49 -6.19 -14.05 -6.51
N GLN A 50 -6.49 -14.37 -7.77
CA GLN A 50 -5.48 -14.44 -8.83
C GLN A 50 -4.88 -13.06 -9.11
N TYR A 51 -5.72 -12.03 -9.22
CA TYR A 51 -5.29 -10.69 -9.53
C TYR A 51 -4.48 -10.04 -8.41
N ALA A 52 -4.74 -10.39 -7.15
CA ALA A 52 -3.95 -9.96 -6.01
C ALA A 52 -2.52 -10.52 -6.06
N LEU A 53 -2.38 -11.81 -6.41
CA LEU A 53 -1.08 -12.45 -6.61
C LEU A 53 -0.34 -11.88 -7.82
N ILE A 54 -1.05 -11.60 -8.92
CA ILE A 54 -0.50 -10.89 -10.08
C ILE A 54 0.05 -9.52 -9.67
N ASN A 55 -0.74 -8.72 -8.95
CA ASN A 55 -0.33 -7.40 -8.48
C ASN A 55 0.87 -7.44 -7.54
N LEU A 56 0.99 -8.49 -6.72
CA LEU A 56 2.15 -8.68 -5.87
C LEU A 56 3.37 -9.05 -6.72
N LEU A 57 3.27 -10.12 -7.52
CA LEU A 57 4.42 -10.73 -8.18
C LEU A 57 4.91 -9.99 -9.43
N GLN A 58 4.12 -9.04 -9.96
CA GLN A 58 4.50 -8.26 -11.14
C GLN A 58 5.87 -7.59 -11.01
N TYR A 59 6.28 -7.16 -9.81
CA TYR A 59 7.55 -6.47 -9.58
C TYR A 59 8.79 -7.34 -9.83
N TRP A 60 8.63 -8.67 -9.87
CA TRP A 60 9.71 -9.62 -10.15
C TRP A 60 9.67 -10.17 -11.58
N GLN A 61 8.70 -9.75 -12.40
CA GLN A 61 8.59 -10.15 -13.79
C GLN A 61 9.61 -9.43 -14.69
N PRO A 62 10.00 -10.02 -15.84
CA PRO A 62 10.98 -9.43 -16.75
C PRO A 62 10.67 -7.99 -17.17
N GLU A 63 9.41 -7.69 -17.46
CA GLU A 63 8.94 -6.38 -17.91
C GLU A 63 9.14 -5.32 -16.82
N ALA A 64 8.78 -5.64 -15.57
CA ALA A 64 9.01 -4.75 -14.44
C ALA A 64 10.50 -4.58 -14.13
N LYS A 65 11.31 -5.64 -14.25
CA LYS A 65 12.77 -5.55 -14.07
C LYS A 65 13.44 -4.67 -15.11
N MET A 66 12.92 -4.65 -16.34
CA MET A 66 13.40 -3.77 -17.39
C MET A 66 13.08 -2.30 -17.10
N LEU A 67 11.90 -2.02 -16.54
CA LEU A 67 11.43 -0.66 -16.25
C LEU A 67 11.96 -0.08 -14.91
N LEU A 68 11.91 -0.87 -13.84
CA LEU A 68 12.22 -0.46 -12.47
C LEU A 68 13.62 -0.89 -12.02
N GLY A 69 14.22 -1.87 -12.70
CA GLY A 69 15.45 -2.53 -12.26
C GLY A 69 15.19 -3.79 -11.41
N SER A 70 16.25 -4.54 -11.12
CA SER A 70 16.15 -5.77 -10.32
C SER A 70 15.87 -5.48 -8.84
N PRO A 71 14.81 -6.03 -8.23
CA PRO A 71 14.54 -5.88 -6.80
C PRO A 71 15.72 -6.25 -5.90
N SER A 72 16.40 -7.36 -6.19
CA SER A 72 17.58 -7.79 -5.42
C SER A 72 18.73 -6.77 -5.48
N ARG A 73 18.92 -6.12 -6.63
CA ARG A 73 19.97 -5.10 -6.78
C ARG A 73 19.53 -3.81 -6.09
N TYR A 74 18.28 -3.39 -6.25
CA TYR A 74 17.75 -2.18 -5.59
C TYR A 74 17.96 -2.26 -4.07
N TRP A 75 17.49 -3.33 -3.43
CA TRP A 75 17.62 -3.48 -1.98
C TRP A 75 19.05 -3.68 -1.51
N LYS A 76 19.92 -4.36 -2.30
CA LYS A 76 21.35 -4.45 -1.96
C LYS A 76 22.02 -3.08 -1.97
N ARG A 77 21.68 -2.20 -2.92
CA ARG A 77 22.21 -0.84 -3.00
C ARG A 77 21.75 0.03 -1.84
N ALA A 78 20.59 -0.26 -1.25
CA ALA A 78 20.07 0.45 -0.08
C ALA A 78 21.01 0.42 1.13
N THR A 79 21.89 -0.57 1.28
CA THR A 79 22.89 -0.62 2.37
C THR A 79 24.29 -0.18 1.93
N GLN A 80 24.53 -0.02 0.63
CA GLN A 80 25.87 0.14 0.07
C GLN A 80 26.12 1.52 -0.57
N GLU A 81 25.08 2.16 -1.11
CA GLU A 81 25.23 3.37 -1.92
C GLU A 81 24.59 4.58 -1.26
N ARG A 82 25.42 5.60 -0.94
CA ARG A 82 24.97 6.86 -0.32
C ARG A 82 23.92 7.63 -1.13
N SER A 83 23.88 7.43 -2.44
CA SER A 83 22.90 8.04 -3.34
C SER A 83 21.52 7.34 -3.33
N HIS A 84 21.43 6.15 -2.73
CA HIS A 84 20.17 5.41 -2.67
C HIS A 84 19.16 6.15 -1.76
N PRO A 85 17.88 6.29 -2.16
CA PRO A 85 16.89 7.06 -1.40
C PRO A 85 16.66 6.54 0.03
N PHE A 86 16.88 5.24 0.26
CA PHE A 86 16.75 4.61 1.57
C PHE A 86 18.07 4.43 2.32
N PHE A 87 19.22 4.91 1.81
CA PHE A 87 20.53 4.63 2.41
C PHE A 87 20.63 4.99 3.90
N ASN A 88 20.11 6.17 4.25
CA ASN A 88 20.11 6.65 5.64
C ASN A 88 18.87 6.23 6.43
N HIS A 89 17.93 5.51 5.82
CA HIS A 89 16.72 5.07 6.51
C HIS A 89 17.03 3.84 7.35
N PRO A 90 16.86 3.87 8.68
CA PRO A 90 17.32 2.80 9.57
C PRO A 90 16.64 1.47 9.28
N LEU A 91 15.34 1.49 8.98
CA LEU A 91 14.59 0.27 8.71
C LEU A 91 14.59 -0.17 7.23
N LEU A 92 14.23 0.71 6.30
CA LEU A 92 14.10 0.36 4.87
C LEU A 92 15.42 -0.13 4.26
N SER A 93 16.57 0.43 4.65
CA SER A 93 17.87 -0.06 4.16
C SER A 93 18.15 -1.48 4.63
N GLN A 94 17.84 -1.79 5.89
CA GLN A 94 18.21 -3.05 6.54
C GLN A 94 17.20 -4.18 6.26
N TYR A 95 15.91 -3.90 6.39
CA TYR A 95 14.85 -4.92 6.36
C TYR A 95 14.05 -4.93 5.06
N GLY A 96 14.10 -3.87 4.26
CA GLY A 96 13.27 -3.73 3.05
C GLY A 96 13.45 -4.89 2.07
N GLY A 97 14.70 -5.31 1.82
CA GLY A 97 15.00 -6.44 0.93
C GLY A 97 14.56 -7.79 1.47
N VAL A 98 14.72 -8.02 2.78
CA VAL A 98 14.31 -9.26 3.45
C VAL A 98 12.79 -9.43 3.37
N LEU A 99 12.05 -8.39 3.76
CA LEU A 99 10.58 -8.39 3.74
C LEU A 99 10.02 -8.48 2.31
N ALA A 100 10.69 -7.86 1.33
CA ALA A 100 10.32 -7.99 -0.08
C ALA A 100 10.46 -9.44 -0.57
N GLU A 101 11.56 -10.11 -0.24
CA GLU A 101 11.77 -11.51 -0.65
C GLU A 101 10.81 -12.46 0.06
N GLU A 102 10.53 -12.28 1.35
CA GLU A 102 9.51 -13.07 2.05
C GLU A 102 8.11 -12.89 1.47
N SER A 103 7.74 -11.64 1.16
CA SER A 103 6.49 -11.30 0.48
C SER A 103 6.38 -12.02 -0.87
N ARG A 104 7.47 -12.03 -1.65
CA ARG A 104 7.57 -12.78 -2.91
C ARG A 104 7.42 -14.29 -2.70
N GLN A 105 8.13 -14.88 -1.75
CA GLN A 105 8.07 -16.33 -1.49
C GLN A 105 6.66 -16.76 -1.09
N ARG A 106 5.98 -15.98 -0.24
CA ARG A 106 4.58 -16.18 0.11
C ARG A 106 3.65 -16.04 -1.10
N GLY A 107 3.89 -15.07 -1.98
CA GLY A 107 3.13 -14.93 -3.22
C GLY A 107 3.29 -16.16 -4.12
N LEU A 108 4.53 -16.64 -4.29
CA LEU A 108 4.85 -17.80 -5.12
C LEU A 108 4.26 -19.10 -4.55
N SER A 109 4.25 -19.31 -3.23
CA SER A 109 3.65 -20.50 -2.64
C SER A 109 2.13 -20.56 -2.90
N ARG A 110 1.47 -19.39 -2.90
CA ARG A 110 0.02 -19.29 -3.17
C ARG A 110 -0.36 -19.37 -4.65
N CYS A 111 0.59 -19.22 -5.58
CA CYS A 111 0.28 -19.36 -7.01
C CYS A 111 -0.28 -20.75 -7.35
N GLU A 112 0.29 -21.82 -6.78
CA GLU A 112 -0.15 -23.19 -7.02
C GLU A 112 -1.59 -23.40 -6.53
N GLU A 113 -1.90 -22.95 -5.31
CA GLU A 113 -3.26 -23.00 -4.73
C GLU A 113 -4.31 -22.29 -5.59
N LYS A 114 -3.90 -21.26 -6.35
CA LYS A 114 -4.80 -20.41 -7.16
C LYS A 114 -4.74 -20.71 -8.65
N GLY A 115 -4.00 -21.73 -9.06
CA GLY A 115 -3.85 -22.15 -10.46
C GLY A 115 -3.09 -21.14 -11.33
N LEU A 116 -2.19 -20.36 -10.73
CA LEU A 116 -1.26 -19.48 -11.44
C LEU A 116 0.07 -20.21 -11.67
N THR A 117 0.62 -20.05 -12.88
CA THR A 117 1.95 -20.57 -13.22
C THR A 117 3.05 -19.73 -12.58
N LYS A 118 4.22 -20.32 -12.37
CA LYS A 118 5.43 -19.59 -11.94
C LYS A 118 6.32 -19.21 -13.13
N LEU A 119 6.02 -19.71 -14.33
CA LEU A 119 6.80 -19.49 -15.54
C LEU A 119 6.52 -18.07 -16.09
N PRO A 120 7.55 -17.22 -16.30
CA PRO A 120 7.34 -15.80 -16.61
C PRO A 120 6.43 -15.52 -17.82
N ILE A 121 6.69 -16.16 -18.96
CA ILE A 121 5.91 -15.93 -20.19
C ILE A 121 4.44 -16.35 -19.99
N ALA A 122 4.22 -17.55 -19.44
CA ALA A 122 2.87 -18.05 -19.18
C ALA A 122 2.15 -17.19 -18.12
N PHE A 123 2.87 -16.63 -17.16
CA PHE A 123 2.33 -15.73 -16.15
C PHE A 123 1.82 -14.42 -16.76
N THR A 124 2.55 -13.85 -17.73
CA THR A 124 2.12 -12.65 -18.47
C THR A 124 0.83 -12.93 -19.25
N PHE A 125 0.73 -14.07 -19.95
CA PHE A 125 -0.52 -14.43 -20.64
C PHE A 125 -1.69 -14.66 -19.68
N GLN A 126 -1.47 -15.35 -18.55
CA GLN A 126 -2.49 -15.52 -17.51
C GLN A 126 -2.94 -14.18 -16.94
N THR A 127 -2.00 -13.24 -16.75
CA THR A 127 -2.30 -11.88 -16.28
C THR A 127 -3.29 -11.17 -17.20
N LEU A 128 -3.03 -11.18 -18.51
CA LEU A 128 -3.92 -10.57 -19.50
C LEU A 128 -5.32 -11.22 -19.47
N LEU A 129 -5.38 -12.56 -19.39
CA LEU A 129 -6.65 -13.29 -19.33
C LEU A 129 -7.45 -12.97 -18.05
N VAL A 130 -6.78 -12.86 -16.90
CA VAL A 130 -7.44 -12.49 -15.63
C VAL A 130 -7.97 -11.07 -15.69
N ILE A 131 -7.19 -10.12 -16.21
CA ILE A 131 -7.60 -8.71 -16.36
C ILE A 131 -8.82 -8.58 -17.26
N GLU A 132 -8.82 -9.21 -18.44
CA GLU A 132 -9.96 -9.12 -19.36
C GLU A 132 -11.22 -9.77 -18.77
N ARG A 133 -11.07 -10.91 -18.07
CA ARG A 133 -12.20 -11.56 -17.37
C ARG A 133 -12.77 -10.68 -16.25
N LEU A 134 -11.90 -10.06 -15.45
CA LEU A 134 -12.33 -9.13 -14.41
C LEU A 134 -13.09 -7.95 -15.03
N ARG A 135 -12.53 -7.30 -16.05
CA ARG A 135 -13.17 -6.18 -16.74
C ARG A 135 -14.57 -6.57 -17.25
N ALA A 136 -14.70 -7.71 -17.91
CA ALA A 136 -15.98 -8.18 -18.43
C ALA A 136 -17.02 -8.45 -17.34
N MET A 137 -16.60 -8.94 -16.16
CA MET A 137 -17.49 -9.23 -15.04
C MET A 137 -17.84 -7.99 -14.22
N GLU A 138 -16.92 -7.03 -14.08
CA GLU A 138 -17.14 -5.83 -13.28
C GLU A 138 -17.96 -4.76 -14.01
N LEU A 139 -17.80 -4.64 -15.33
CA LEU A 139 -18.45 -3.61 -16.14
C LEU A 139 -19.97 -3.48 -15.89
N PRO A 140 -20.78 -4.56 -15.87
CA PRO A 140 -22.22 -4.45 -15.61
C PRO A 140 -22.58 -4.11 -14.16
N GLN A 141 -21.62 -4.12 -13.22
CA GLN A 141 -21.89 -4.03 -11.78
C GLN A 141 -21.05 -2.96 -11.07
N GLN A 142 -20.42 -2.06 -11.81
CA GLN A 142 -19.48 -1.06 -11.28
C GLN A 142 -20.05 -0.27 -10.10
N THR A 143 -21.29 0.22 -10.18
CA THR A 143 -21.90 0.98 -9.09
C THR A 143 -22.00 0.16 -7.79
N LYS A 144 -22.40 -1.12 -7.89
CA LYS A 144 -22.50 -2.02 -6.73
C LYS A 144 -21.12 -2.32 -6.15
N LEU A 145 -20.13 -2.54 -7.02
CA LEU A 145 -18.74 -2.78 -6.63
C LEU A 145 -18.13 -1.56 -5.95
N VAL A 146 -18.33 -0.34 -6.47
CA VAL A 146 -17.88 0.91 -5.84
C VAL A 146 -18.47 1.04 -4.43
N GLN A 147 -19.78 0.85 -4.28
CA GLN A 147 -20.43 0.91 -2.96
C GLN A 147 -19.89 -0.17 -2.01
N LEU A 148 -19.65 -1.37 -2.51
CA LEU A 148 -19.05 -2.45 -1.74
C LEU A 148 -17.64 -2.08 -1.27
N GLY A 149 -16.81 -1.53 -2.15
CA GLY A 149 -15.45 -1.07 -1.80
C GLY A 149 -15.47 0.01 -0.71
N LYS A 150 -16.35 1.00 -0.84
CA LYS A 150 -16.56 2.04 0.19
C LYS A 150 -17.02 1.45 1.52
N ARG A 151 -17.99 0.53 1.49
CA ARG A 151 -18.50 -0.14 2.70
C ARG A 151 -17.42 -0.97 3.38
N THR A 152 -16.62 -1.74 2.63
CA THR A 152 -15.53 -2.54 3.18
C THR A 152 -14.46 -1.65 3.82
N ALA A 153 -14.03 -0.58 3.15
CA ALA A 153 -13.08 0.36 3.72
C ALA A 153 -13.64 1.04 4.99
N SER A 154 -14.90 1.47 4.95
CA SER A 154 -15.59 2.04 6.11
C SER A 154 -15.65 1.09 7.30
N LEU A 155 -15.99 -0.18 7.06
CA LEU A 155 -16.07 -1.21 8.10
C LEU A 155 -14.71 -1.49 8.75
N VAL A 156 -13.65 -1.61 7.95
CA VAL A 156 -12.32 -1.98 8.45
C VAL A 156 -11.64 -0.80 9.18
N TRP A 157 -11.84 0.42 8.70
CA TRP A 157 -11.11 1.60 9.16
C TRP A 157 -11.92 2.59 10.00
N GLY A 158 -13.22 2.36 10.16
CA GLY A 158 -14.11 3.23 10.92
C GLY A 158 -14.32 4.62 10.28
N ILE A 159 -14.02 4.78 8.98
CA ILE A 159 -14.22 6.04 8.27
C ILE A 159 -15.63 6.08 7.67
N PRO A 160 -16.41 7.15 7.88
CA PRO A 160 -17.74 7.28 7.30
C PRO A 160 -17.73 7.23 5.77
N MET A 161 -18.71 6.55 5.14
CA MET A 161 -18.76 6.36 3.69
C MET A 161 -18.88 7.67 2.89
N GLU A 162 -19.41 8.74 3.49
CA GLU A 162 -19.49 10.08 2.91
C GLU A 162 -18.12 10.76 2.78
N ARG A 163 -17.11 10.27 3.53
CA ARG A 163 -15.71 10.71 3.39
C ARG A 163 -14.92 9.90 2.36
N LEU A 164 -15.57 8.96 1.67
CA LEU A 164 -14.96 8.13 0.64
C LEU A 164 -15.58 8.46 -0.73
N ASP A 165 -14.82 9.11 -1.59
CA ASP A 165 -15.15 9.33 -3.00
C ASP A 165 -14.42 8.28 -3.85
N ALA A 166 -15.16 7.50 -4.62
CA ALA A 166 -14.66 6.28 -5.24
C ALA A 166 -15.23 6.11 -6.64
N GLU A 167 -14.36 5.79 -7.61
CA GLU A 167 -14.74 5.62 -9.01
C GLU A 167 -14.01 4.44 -9.66
N LEU A 168 -14.76 3.59 -10.37
CA LEU A 168 -14.18 2.63 -11.31
C LEU A 168 -14.13 3.26 -12.70
N ALA A 169 -12.93 3.43 -13.24
CA ALA A 169 -12.69 4.07 -14.53
C ALA A 169 -11.91 3.15 -15.46
N SER A 170 -12.25 3.17 -16.75
CA SER A 170 -11.55 2.34 -17.76
C SER A 170 -10.08 2.75 -17.96
N LYS A 171 -9.75 4.02 -17.68
CA LYS A 171 -8.39 4.58 -17.71
C LYS A 171 -8.24 5.62 -16.62
N ILE A 172 -7.08 5.64 -15.97
CA ILE A 172 -6.75 6.67 -14.99
C ILE A 172 -6.12 7.87 -15.72
N VAL A 173 -6.75 9.03 -15.58
CA VAL A 173 -6.20 10.30 -16.09
C VAL A 173 -5.58 11.03 -14.91
N LEU A 174 -4.27 11.25 -14.99
CA LEU A 174 -3.52 11.97 -13.96
C LEU A 174 -3.54 13.46 -14.28
N PRO A 175 -3.86 14.33 -13.30
CA PRO A 175 -3.70 15.76 -13.48
C PRO A 175 -2.24 16.10 -13.82
N PRO A 176 -1.97 17.14 -14.65
CA PRO A 176 -0.63 17.54 -15.05
C PRO A 176 0.30 17.78 -13.86
N ASP A 177 -0.25 18.40 -12.81
CA ASP A 177 0.46 18.85 -11.61
C ASP A 177 0.56 17.77 -10.52
N LEU A 178 -0.24 16.70 -10.62
CA LEU A 178 -0.22 15.60 -9.68
C LEU A 178 0.95 14.67 -10.01
N LEU A 179 1.90 14.57 -9.07
CA LEU A 179 3.01 13.62 -9.06
C LEU A 179 3.97 13.79 -10.26
N GLN A 180 4.82 14.83 -10.21
CA GLN A 180 5.86 15.04 -11.21
C GLN A 180 6.84 13.86 -11.25
N ALA A 181 6.91 13.20 -12.40
CA ALA A 181 7.94 12.19 -12.66
C ALA A 181 9.32 12.85 -12.72
N ARG A 182 10.15 12.62 -11.70
CA ARG A 182 11.51 13.19 -11.63
C ARG A 182 12.55 12.42 -12.45
N ASN A 183 12.20 11.23 -12.93
CA ASN A 183 13.07 10.36 -13.74
C ASN A 183 12.24 9.52 -14.73
N LEU A 184 12.94 8.84 -15.66
CA LEU A 184 12.32 8.00 -16.70
C LEU A 184 11.46 6.87 -16.10
N THR A 185 11.88 6.28 -14.99
CA THR A 185 11.13 5.24 -14.27
C THR A 185 9.80 5.77 -13.73
N GLY A 186 9.81 6.96 -13.13
CA GLY A 186 8.60 7.65 -12.66
C GLY A 186 7.66 8.01 -13.81
N ALA A 187 8.20 8.37 -14.98
CA ALA A 187 7.39 8.67 -16.17
C ALA A 187 6.72 7.40 -16.74
N ALA A 188 7.46 6.28 -16.78
CA ALA A 188 6.91 4.99 -17.19
C ALA A 188 5.84 4.48 -16.21
N PHE A 189 6.08 4.62 -14.89
CA PHE A 189 5.08 4.30 -13.88
C PHE A 189 3.82 5.16 -14.05
N ARG A 190 3.99 6.47 -14.30
CA ARG A 190 2.90 7.42 -14.59
C ARG A 190 2.02 6.96 -15.76
N ALA A 191 2.62 6.42 -16.82
CA ALA A 191 1.89 5.91 -17.99
C ALA A 191 1.13 4.59 -17.71
N GLY A 192 1.58 3.81 -16.73
CA GLY A 192 0.99 2.52 -16.33
C GLY A 192 0.10 2.59 -15.09
N ILE A 193 -0.28 3.78 -14.63
CA ILE A 193 -1.11 3.92 -13.42
C ILE A 193 -2.50 3.31 -13.66
N VAL A 194 -2.81 2.31 -12.84
CA VAL A 194 -4.07 1.56 -12.86
C VAL A 194 -4.98 1.87 -11.67
N GLY A 195 -4.47 2.67 -10.72
CA GLY A 195 -5.19 3.16 -9.54
C GLY A 195 -4.57 4.47 -9.02
N LEU A 196 -5.40 5.37 -8.52
CA LEU A 196 -5.00 6.63 -7.91
C LEU A 196 -5.82 6.87 -6.63
N GLY A 197 -5.16 6.84 -5.49
CA GLY A 197 -5.72 7.12 -4.18
C GLY A 197 -5.02 8.28 -3.48
N GLY A 198 -5.77 9.07 -2.71
CA GLY A 198 -5.23 10.16 -1.91
C GLY A 198 -6.28 10.85 -1.05
N VAL A 199 -5.89 11.95 -0.40
CA VAL A 199 -6.76 12.77 0.44
C VAL A 199 -6.82 14.16 -0.17
N VAL A 200 -8.04 14.69 -0.33
CA VAL A 200 -8.28 16.05 -0.82
C VAL A 200 -9.13 16.83 0.18
N ARG A 201 -8.96 18.15 0.20
CA ARG A 201 -9.85 19.04 0.97
C ARG A 201 -11.01 19.50 0.09
N ARG A 202 -12.24 19.24 0.52
CA ARG A 202 -13.48 19.74 -0.12
C ARG A 202 -14.37 20.34 0.95
N GLU A 203 -14.80 21.59 0.76
CA GLU A 203 -15.73 22.28 1.68
C GLU A 203 -15.30 22.20 3.16
N GLY A 204 -13.99 22.39 3.41
CA GLY A 204 -13.42 22.33 4.76
C GLY A 204 -13.22 20.93 5.35
N LYS A 205 -13.70 19.87 4.68
CA LYS A 205 -13.53 18.47 5.10
C LYS A 205 -12.45 17.75 4.29
N LEU A 206 -11.75 16.81 4.92
CA LEU A 206 -10.83 15.91 4.23
C LEU A 206 -11.61 14.70 3.73
N ILE A 207 -11.49 14.43 2.43
CA ILE A 207 -12.18 13.37 1.69
C ILE A 207 -11.12 12.46 1.08
N VAL A 208 -11.24 11.17 1.29
CA VAL A 208 -10.44 10.14 0.62
C VAL A 208 -11.00 9.98 -0.80
N VAL A 209 -10.15 10.16 -1.80
CA VAL A 209 -10.52 9.97 -3.22
C VAL A 209 -9.76 8.76 -3.73
N ALA A 210 -10.46 7.85 -4.40
CA ALA A 210 -9.90 6.67 -5.03
C ALA A 210 -10.49 6.47 -6.43
N LYS A 211 -9.63 6.31 -7.43
CA LYS A 211 -10.01 5.90 -8.78
C LYS A 211 -9.23 4.67 -9.16
N ALA A 212 -9.88 3.68 -9.76
CA ALA A 212 -9.18 2.46 -10.17
C ALA A 212 -9.81 1.77 -11.37
N THR A 213 -9.02 0.94 -12.04
CA THR A 213 -9.46 0.17 -13.22
C THR A 213 -10.23 -1.10 -12.88
N ASN A 214 -10.18 -1.54 -11.63
CA ASN A 214 -10.96 -2.67 -11.12
C ASN A 214 -11.20 -2.53 -9.62
N TRP A 215 -12.13 -3.33 -9.09
CA TRP A 215 -12.55 -3.25 -7.69
C TRP A 215 -11.43 -3.53 -6.69
N GLN A 216 -10.55 -4.50 -6.98
CA GLN A 216 -9.45 -4.83 -6.07
C GLN A 216 -8.50 -3.65 -5.91
N LEU A 217 -8.13 -3.00 -7.02
CA LEU A 217 -7.32 -1.78 -6.98
C LEU A 217 -8.07 -0.63 -6.28
N LEU A 218 -9.38 -0.49 -6.52
CA LEU A 218 -10.19 0.53 -5.85
C LEU A 218 -10.12 0.36 -4.33
N ALA A 219 -10.23 -0.87 -3.83
CA ALA A 219 -10.10 -1.18 -2.42
C ALA A 219 -8.69 -0.83 -1.90
N LYS A 220 -7.62 -1.11 -2.66
CA LYS A 220 -6.25 -0.71 -2.30
C LYS A 220 -6.12 0.81 -2.18
N GLU A 221 -6.62 1.56 -3.15
CA GLU A 221 -6.52 3.02 -3.17
C GLU A 221 -7.37 3.68 -2.07
N LEU A 222 -8.55 3.12 -1.76
CA LEU A 222 -9.35 3.56 -0.61
C LEU A 222 -8.62 3.35 0.71
N VAL A 223 -7.96 2.20 0.88
CA VAL A 223 -7.15 1.92 2.08
C VAL A 223 -5.93 2.82 2.15
N LYS A 224 -5.24 3.03 1.03
CA LYS A 224 -4.10 3.96 0.92
C LYS A 224 -4.51 5.37 1.36
N GLY A 225 -5.59 5.91 0.79
CA GLY A 225 -6.10 7.24 1.15
C GLY A 225 -6.61 7.32 2.60
N THR A 226 -7.22 6.26 3.11
CA THR A 226 -7.68 6.19 4.51
C THR A 226 -6.51 6.18 5.49
N ALA A 227 -5.51 5.33 5.26
CA ALA A 227 -4.30 5.26 6.07
C ALA A 227 -3.51 6.58 6.00
N GLU A 228 -3.45 7.21 4.83
CA GLU A 228 -2.88 8.55 4.67
C GLU A 228 -3.62 9.59 5.53
N LEU A 229 -4.95 9.64 5.46
CA LEU A 229 -5.77 10.55 6.28
C LEU A 229 -5.50 10.38 7.78
N ILE A 230 -5.35 9.14 8.24
CA ILE A 230 -4.99 8.85 9.64
C ILE A 230 -3.58 9.34 9.96
N CYS A 231 -2.62 9.07 9.08
CA CYS A 231 -1.22 9.47 9.25
C CYS A 231 -1.00 11.00 9.23
N LEU A 232 -1.92 11.80 8.67
CA LEU A 232 -1.85 13.26 8.73
C LEU A 232 -1.81 13.81 10.18
N HIS A 233 -2.31 13.07 11.17
CA HIS A 233 -2.16 13.43 12.59
C HIS A 233 -0.69 13.46 13.07
N GLY A 234 0.21 12.81 12.33
CA GLY A 234 1.64 12.83 12.59
C GLY A 234 2.39 14.01 11.98
N LEU A 235 1.76 14.74 11.06
CA LEU A 235 2.35 15.85 10.31
C LEU A 235 1.74 17.20 10.69
N ASN A 236 0.58 17.22 11.36
CA ASN A 236 -0.16 18.45 11.68
C ASN A 236 0.54 19.39 12.68
N GLN A 237 1.66 18.97 13.29
CA GLN A 237 2.46 19.77 14.21
C GLN A 237 3.68 20.41 13.53
N LEU A 238 3.92 20.10 12.26
CA LEU A 238 5.05 20.66 11.52
C LEU A 238 4.71 22.08 11.04
N ASP A 239 5.71 22.95 11.06
CA ASP A 239 5.66 24.23 10.36
C ASP A 239 5.61 24.01 8.84
N ASP A 240 5.00 24.95 8.11
CA ASP A 240 4.75 24.84 6.67
C ASP A 240 6.04 24.55 5.86
N GLU A 241 7.15 25.18 6.23
CA GLU A 241 8.43 24.97 5.55
C GLU A 241 8.94 23.53 5.73
N THR A 242 8.94 23.04 6.98
CA THR A 242 9.33 21.65 7.27
C THR A 242 8.39 20.66 6.59
N TYR A 243 7.08 20.93 6.61
CA TYR A 243 6.07 20.10 5.96
C TYR A 243 6.34 19.94 4.46
N GLU A 244 6.55 21.05 3.75
CA GLU A 244 6.86 21.04 2.32
C GLU A 244 8.17 20.32 1.99
N GLN A 245 9.20 20.49 2.81
CA GLN A 245 10.47 19.77 2.64
C GLN A 245 10.30 18.26 2.83
N VAL A 246 9.54 17.84 3.84
CA VAL A 246 9.23 16.43 4.11
C VAL A 246 8.44 15.83 2.96
N LEU A 247 7.36 16.48 2.51
CA LEU A 247 6.55 15.99 1.39
C LEU A 247 7.38 15.91 0.10
N ARG A 248 8.15 16.95 -0.23
CA ARG A 248 9.00 16.97 -1.44
C ARG A 248 10.01 15.82 -1.48
N ALA A 249 10.49 15.38 -0.31
CA ALA A 249 11.44 14.28 -0.18
C ALA A 249 10.78 12.90 -0.24
N THR A 250 9.55 12.78 0.26
CA THR A 250 8.92 11.48 0.56
C THR A 250 7.75 11.11 -0.35
N ASP A 251 7.04 12.09 -0.90
CA ASP A 251 5.93 11.87 -1.84
C ASP A 251 6.47 11.66 -3.27
N ARG A 252 6.99 10.46 -3.48
CA ARG A 252 7.74 10.07 -4.66
C ARG A 252 7.20 8.76 -5.23
N LEU A 253 6.61 8.85 -6.43
CA LEU A 253 6.08 7.68 -7.14
C LEU A 253 7.11 6.57 -7.37
N ASP A 254 8.38 6.93 -7.57
CA ASP A 254 9.44 5.96 -7.81
C ASP A 254 9.80 5.13 -6.56
N LEU A 255 9.32 5.52 -5.37
CA LEU A 255 9.50 4.78 -4.13
C LEU A 255 8.37 3.76 -3.87
N GLU A 256 7.16 4.01 -4.40
CA GLU A 256 5.97 3.20 -4.10
C GLU A 256 6.13 1.72 -4.47
N PRO A 257 6.65 1.33 -5.66
CA PRO A 257 6.81 -0.08 -6.02
C PRO A 257 7.65 -0.85 -5.01
N TRP A 258 8.69 -0.23 -4.45
CA TRP A 258 9.57 -0.85 -3.48
C TRP A 258 8.87 -1.00 -2.13
N MET A 259 8.15 0.02 -1.68
CA MET A 259 7.35 -0.06 -0.46
C MET A 259 6.19 -1.06 -0.57
N LEU A 260 5.59 -1.22 -1.76
CA LEU A 260 4.55 -2.24 -2.01
C LEU A 260 5.10 -3.67 -1.96
N GLN A 261 6.33 -3.90 -2.45
CA GLN A 261 6.99 -5.21 -2.39
C GLN A 261 7.17 -5.69 -0.95
N SER A 262 7.67 -4.83 -0.06
CA SER A 262 8.03 -5.19 1.32
C SER A 262 6.94 -4.87 2.35
N GLY A 263 6.11 -3.85 2.11
CA GLY A 263 5.14 -3.33 3.07
C GLY A 263 4.05 -4.33 3.42
N GLY A 264 3.61 -5.16 2.48
CA GLY A 264 2.57 -6.16 2.75
C GLY A 264 2.97 -7.16 3.84
N GLU A 265 4.25 -7.55 3.86
CA GLU A 265 4.79 -8.45 4.89
C GLU A 265 4.98 -7.72 6.22
N LEU A 266 5.48 -6.47 6.21
CA LEU A 266 5.53 -5.62 7.40
C LEU A 266 4.14 -5.47 8.05
N TRP A 267 3.15 -5.12 7.25
CA TRP A 267 1.77 -4.91 7.72
C TRP A 267 1.20 -6.19 8.34
N ARG A 268 1.42 -7.33 7.69
CA ARG A 268 1.00 -8.63 8.22
C ARG A 268 1.64 -8.93 9.58
N ARG A 269 2.92 -8.61 9.79
CA ARG A 269 3.59 -8.75 11.09
C ARG A 269 2.99 -7.80 12.12
N LEU A 270 2.74 -6.53 11.76
CA LEU A 270 2.07 -5.57 12.64
C LEU A 270 0.71 -6.08 13.13
N LEU A 271 -0.11 -6.60 12.21
CA LEU A 271 -1.45 -7.12 12.54
C LEU A 271 -1.43 -8.25 13.58
N GLN A 272 -0.33 -9.00 13.72
CA GLN A 272 -0.22 -10.05 14.74
C GLN A 272 -0.08 -9.51 16.16
N PHE A 273 0.34 -8.26 16.30
CA PHE A 273 0.56 -7.62 17.60
C PHE A 273 -0.52 -6.61 17.96
N VAL A 274 -1.48 -6.34 17.06
CA VAL A 274 -2.60 -5.44 17.34
C VAL A 274 -3.39 -6.01 18.53
N PRO A 275 -3.54 -5.26 19.64
CA PRO A 275 -4.24 -5.75 20.81
C PRO A 275 -5.72 -6.06 20.50
N ASN A 276 -6.26 -7.08 21.19
CA ASN A 276 -7.65 -7.48 21.01
C ASN A 276 -8.61 -6.32 21.33
N GLY A 277 -9.57 -6.09 20.44
CA GLY A 277 -10.58 -5.03 20.60
C GLY A 277 -10.11 -3.62 20.21
N CYS A 278 -8.82 -3.42 19.91
CA CYS A 278 -8.32 -2.16 19.37
C CYS A 278 -8.52 -2.09 17.85
N SER A 279 -8.95 -0.94 17.34
CA SER A 279 -9.02 -0.75 15.89
C SER A 279 -7.62 -0.53 15.32
N ILE A 280 -7.36 -1.07 14.12
CA ILE A 280 -6.10 -0.81 13.41
C ILE A 280 -5.92 0.67 13.07
N ALA A 281 -7.03 1.41 12.91
CA ALA A 281 -7.03 2.84 12.67
C ALA A 281 -6.48 3.61 13.88
N GLU A 282 -6.89 3.27 15.11
CA GLU A 282 -6.35 3.85 16.33
C GLU A 282 -4.86 3.54 16.48
N VAL A 283 -4.46 2.27 16.32
CA VAL A 283 -3.05 1.88 16.38
C VAL A 283 -2.21 2.71 15.40
N LEU A 284 -2.66 2.82 14.14
CA LEU A 284 -1.96 3.61 13.13
C LEU A 284 -1.91 5.11 13.48
N MET A 285 -2.99 5.67 14.03
CA MET A 285 -3.03 7.06 14.49
C MET A 285 -1.98 7.33 15.57
N HIS A 286 -1.86 6.46 16.57
CA HIS A 286 -0.87 6.63 17.63
C HIS A 286 0.55 6.41 17.10
N LEU A 287 0.78 5.42 16.22
CA LEU A 287 2.07 5.24 15.55
C LEU A 287 2.49 6.50 14.77
N ALA A 288 1.56 7.14 14.05
CA ALA A 288 1.83 8.37 13.32
C ALA A 288 2.24 9.54 14.24
N ARG A 289 1.78 9.57 15.49
CA ARG A 289 2.11 10.63 16.46
C ARG A 289 3.47 10.42 17.13
N LEU A 290 4.04 9.22 17.10
CA LEU A 290 5.33 8.94 17.73
C LEU A 290 6.46 9.79 17.12
N PRO A 291 7.46 10.19 17.92
CA PRO A 291 8.73 10.71 17.40
C PRO A 291 9.41 9.68 16.50
N ALA A 292 10.18 10.13 15.51
CA ALA A 292 10.82 9.27 14.50
C ALA A 292 11.56 8.07 15.11
N GLY A 293 12.46 8.31 16.07
CA GLY A 293 13.25 7.23 16.69
C GLY A 293 12.41 6.23 17.47
N THR A 294 11.34 6.68 18.15
CA THR A 294 10.44 5.77 18.89
C THR A 294 9.61 4.93 17.94
N LEU A 295 9.10 5.53 16.85
CA LEU A 295 8.42 4.80 15.79
C LEU A 295 9.35 3.76 15.17
N GLU A 296 10.58 4.14 14.85
CA GLU A 296 11.56 3.25 14.23
C GLU A 296 11.89 2.04 15.12
N LEU A 297 12.13 2.25 16.41
CA LEU A 297 12.38 1.15 17.36
C LEU A 297 11.19 0.20 17.46
N LEU A 298 9.98 0.73 17.59
CA LEU A 298 8.78 -0.10 17.70
C LEU A 298 8.52 -0.89 16.41
N ILE A 299 8.74 -0.29 15.23
CA ILE A 299 8.60 -1.00 13.95
C ILE A 299 9.71 -2.03 13.76
N ALA A 300 10.95 -1.77 14.21
CA ALA A 300 12.00 -2.78 14.24
C ALA A 300 11.58 -3.99 15.09
N ASP A 301 11.02 -3.76 16.28
CA ASP A 301 10.53 -4.82 17.16
C ASP A 301 9.38 -5.62 16.53
N VAL A 302 8.48 -4.95 15.79
CA VAL A 302 7.42 -5.61 14.98
C VAL A 302 8.04 -6.48 13.89
N ILE A 303 9.03 -5.97 13.16
CA ILE A 303 9.73 -6.73 12.11
C ILE A 303 10.41 -7.94 12.74
N GLU A 304 11.12 -7.78 13.84
CA GLU A 304 11.81 -8.87 14.53
C GLU A 304 10.87 -9.78 15.35
N GLN A 305 9.57 -9.48 15.35
CA GLN A 305 8.54 -10.24 16.05
C GLN A 305 8.83 -10.42 17.54
N ARG A 306 9.30 -9.36 18.20
CA ARG A 306 9.65 -9.40 19.62
C ARG A 306 8.39 -9.48 20.50
N LYS A 307 8.47 -10.23 21.60
CA LYS A 307 7.30 -10.55 22.44
C LYS A 307 6.67 -9.33 23.12
N HIS A 308 7.46 -8.32 23.47
CA HIS A 308 6.99 -7.13 24.20
C HIS A 308 6.25 -6.11 23.31
N VAL A 309 6.12 -6.38 22.01
CA VAL A 309 5.42 -5.48 21.08
C VAL A 309 3.95 -5.34 21.46
N VAL A 310 3.28 -6.41 21.90
CA VAL A 310 1.87 -6.36 22.35
C VAL A 310 1.71 -5.36 23.49
N ASP A 311 2.52 -5.51 24.56
CA ASP A 311 2.48 -4.61 25.71
C ASP A 311 2.80 -3.16 25.33
N SER A 312 3.69 -2.97 24.36
CA SER A 312 4.07 -1.64 23.87
C SER A 312 2.92 -0.98 23.10
N LEU A 313 2.22 -1.73 22.25
CA LEU A 313 1.04 -1.25 21.52
C LEU A 313 -0.15 -1.02 22.45
N GLU A 314 -0.37 -1.86 23.46
CA GLU A 314 -1.42 -1.63 24.46
C GLU A 314 -1.20 -0.35 25.25
N LYS A 315 0.04 -0.08 25.69
CA LYS A 315 0.39 1.17 26.37
C LYS A 315 0.20 2.36 25.45
N LEU A 316 0.56 2.22 24.17
CA LEU A 316 0.47 3.28 23.18
C LEU A 316 -0.99 3.70 22.92
N VAL A 317 -1.93 2.75 22.85
CA VAL A 317 -3.35 3.04 22.59
C VAL A 317 -4.07 3.58 23.83
N LYS A 318 -3.56 3.30 25.04
CA LYS A 318 -4.11 3.81 26.31
C LYS A 318 -3.62 5.22 26.69
N ALA A 319 -2.62 5.75 25.98
CA ALA A 319 -1.98 7.04 26.25
C ALA A 319 -2.60 8.18 25.45
#